data_AF-A0A4Y9ZHS7-F1
#
_entry.id   AF-A0A4Y9ZHS7-F1
#
_cell.length_a   1.000
_cell.length_b   1.000
_cell.length_c   1.000
_cell.angle_alpha   90.00
_cell.angle_beta   90.00
_cell.angle_gamma   90.00
#
_symmetry.space_group_name_H-M   'P 1'
#
loop_
_entity.id
_entity.type
_entity.pdbx_description
1 polymer ?
#
loop_
_entity_poly.entity_id
_entity_poly.type
_entity_poly.pdbx_seq_one_letter_code
_entity_poly.pdbx_strand_id
1 'polypeptide(L)'
;YADMAQQEFSSDQYPTLALALPALESLHRAWSKCMDDEKYAPFCPALAAALDSIKSYYDLTADSNAYIVSMVLDPCSKLEYFAKNWNLDLQTSALDTVKEVQFCARYIEIYGDADTAPQQKKAGHRSSKICRLFEVSDEENKPA
;
A
#
# COMPACT_ATOMS: atom_id res chain seq x y z
N TYR A 1 -4.49 -29.45 -1.74
CA TYR A 1 -4.96 -28.10 -1.35
C TYR A 1 -3.83 -27.26 -0.76
N ALA A 2 -3.03 -27.76 0.18
CA ALA A 2 -1.88 -27.03 0.73
C ALA A 2 -0.81 -26.65 -0.33
N ASP A 3 -0.52 -27.55 -1.27
CA ASP A 3 0.51 -27.30 -2.30
C ASP A 3 0.15 -26.16 -3.26
N MET A 4 -1.14 -25.99 -3.61
CA MET A 4 -1.57 -24.89 -4.48
C MET A 4 -1.51 -23.53 -3.77
N ALA A 5 -1.88 -23.49 -2.48
CA ALA A 5 -1.72 -22.28 -1.68
C ALA A 5 -0.24 -21.92 -1.49
N GLN A 6 0.62 -22.91 -1.25
CA GLN A 6 2.07 -22.71 -1.16
C GLN A 6 2.66 -22.20 -2.48
N GLN A 7 2.17 -22.71 -3.62
CA GLN A 7 2.66 -22.33 -4.93
C GLN A 7 2.24 -20.90 -5.31
N GLU A 8 1.04 -20.46 -4.95
CA GLU A 8 0.59 -19.07 -5.12
C GLU A 8 1.51 -18.09 -4.36
N PHE A 9 1.77 -18.33 -3.07
CA PHE A 9 2.71 -17.51 -2.27
C PHE A 9 4.17 -17.58 -2.74
N SER A 10 4.56 -18.67 -3.39
CA SER A 10 5.93 -18.86 -3.91
C SER A 10 6.12 -18.37 -5.35
N SER A 11 5.02 -18.17 -6.09
CA SER A 11 5.02 -17.70 -7.48
C SER A 11 4.91 -16.18 -7.62
N ASP A 12 5.02 -15.46 -6.50
CA ASP A 12 4.57 -14.08 -6.40
C ASP A 12 5.29 -13.17 -7.41
N GLN A 13 4.61 -12.92 -8.53
CA GLN A 13 5.03 -11.99 -9.57
C GLN A 13 4.78 -10.54 -9.18
N TYR A 14 4.09 -10.32 -8.05
CA TYR A 14 3.60 -9.03 -7.62
C TYR A 14 4.17 -8.66 -6.24
N PRO A 15 4.43 -7.37 -5.98
CA PRO A 15 4.95 -6.94 -4.70
C PRO A 15 3.91 -7.13 -3.58
N THR A 16 4.04 -8.21 -2.80
CA THR A 16 3.16 -8.55 -1.67
C THR A 16 3.25 -7.55 -0.52
N LEU A 17 4.39 -6.85 -0.40
CA LEU A 17 4.66 -5.94 0.72
C LEU A 17 3.67 -4.76 0.76
N ALA A 18 3.23 -4.28 -0.41
CA ALA A 18 2.25 -3.19 -0.52
C ALA A 18 0.86 -3.60 -0.01
N LEU A 19 0.57 -4.91 0.05
CA LEU A 19 -0.71 -5.45 0.50
C LEU A 19 -0.75 -5.76 1.99
N ALA A 20 0.39 -5.72 2.68
CA ALA A 20 0.47 -6.14 4.09
C ALA A 20 -0.40 -5.27 5.02
N LEU A 21 -0.29 -3.94 4.92
CA LEU A 21 -1.12 -3.01 5.70
C LEU A 21 -2.62 -3.16 5.37
N PRO A 22 -3.04 -3.13 4.09
CA PRO A 22 -4.43 -3.42 3.72
C PRO A 22 -4.96 -4.74 4.26
N ALA A 23 -4.16 -5.81 4.20
CA ALA A 23 -4.55 -7.12 4.69
C ALA A 23 -4.76 -7.12 6.21
N LEU A 24 -3.83 -6.53 6.98
CA LEU A 24 -3.94 -6.42 8.43
C LEU A 24 -5.16 -5.60 8.86
N GLU A 25 -5.39 -4.43 8.24
CA GLU A 25 -6.54 -3.57 8.56
C GLU A 25 -7.88 -4.22 8.19
N SER A 26 -7.93 -4.91 7.05
CA SER A 26 -9.11 -5.67 6.61
C SER A 26 -9.42 -6.83 7.57
N LEU A 27 -8.41 -7.59 7.97
CA LEU A 27 -8.56 -8.71 8.90
C LEU A 27 -9.02 -8.23 10.28
N HIS A 28 -8.42 -7.14 10.79
CA HIS A 28 -8.82 -6.51 12.04
C HIS A 28 -10.30 -6.09 12.00
N ARG A 29 -10.75 -5.43 10.92
CA ARG A 29 -12.15 -5.02 10.76
C ARG A 29 -13.10 -6.22 10.70
N ALA A 30 -12.75 -7.25 9.95
CA ALA A 30 -13.57 -8.45 9.81
C ALA A 30 -13.76 -9.17 11.15
N TRP A 31 -12.67 -9.36 11.90
CA TRP A 31 -12.71 -10.07 13.18
C TRP A 31 -13.31 -9.23 14.31
N SER A 32 -13.13 -7.90 14.28
CA SER A 32 -13.85 -7.00 15.19
C SER A 32 -15.36 -7.14 15.01
N LYS A 33 -15.83 -7.15 13.76
CA LYS A 33 -17.25 -7.38 13.45
C LYS A 33 -17.74 -8.76 13.91
N CYS A 34 -16.89 -9.78 13.84
CA CYS A 34 -17.22 -11.11 14.36
C CYS A 34 -17.34 -11.11 15.89
N MET A 35 -16.53 -10.34 16.62
CA MET A 35 -16.68 -10.26 18.09
C MET A 35 -18.01 -9.64 18.53
N ASP A 36 -18.54 -8.70 17.74
CA ASP A 36 -19.81 -8.03 18.05
C ASP A 36 -21.05 -8.88 17.70
N ASP A 37 -20.87 -10.00 16.99
CA ASP A 37 -21.95 -10.89 16.56
C ASP A 37 -22.07 -12.09 17.51
N GLU A 38 -23.25 -12.23 18.15
CA GLU A 38 -23.56 -13.31 19.09
C GLU A 38 -23.31 -14.71 18.51
N LYS A 39 -23.37 -14.88 17.18
CA LYS A 39 -23.05 -16.13 16.50
C LYS A 39 -21.64 -16.63 16.81
N TYR A 40 -20.69 -15.72 17.04
CA TYR A 40 -19.30 -16.05 17.33
C TYR A 40 -18.94 -15.96 18.82
N ALA A 41 -19.92 -15.81 19.71
CA ALA A 41 -19.70 -15.78 21.16
C ALA A 41 -18.79 -16.92 21.70
N PRO A 42 -18.90 -18.18 21.20
CA PRO A 42 -17.99 -19.24 21.64
C PRO A 42 -16.51 -19.03 21.24
N PHE A 43 -16.26 -18.23 20.20
CA PHE A 43 -14.94 -17.96 19.65
C PHE A 43 -14.35 -16.62 20.12
N CYS A 44 -15.08 -15.84 20.91
CA CYS A 44 -14.59 -14.54 21.42
C CYS A 44 -13.19 -14.60 22.06
N PRO A 45 -12.82 -15.60 22.88
CA PRO A 45 -11.48 -15.69 23.42
C PRO A 45 -10.39 -15.83 22.33
N ALA A 46 -10.67 -16.63 21.29
CA ALA A 46 -9.76 -16.82 20.18
C ALA A 46 -9.67 -15.56 19.30
N LEU A 47 -10.81 -14.92 19.02
CA LEU A 47 -10.86 -13.67 18.25
C LEU A 47 -10.12 -12.54 18.96
N ALA A 48 -10.26 -12.42 20.28
CA ALA A 48 -9.53 -11.43 21.07
C ALA A 48 -8.01 -11.64 20.98
N ALA A 49 -7.54 -12.87 21.14
CA ALA A 49 -6.11 -13.20 20.99
C ALA A 49 -5.60 -12.93 19.57
N ALA A 50 -6.44 -13.18 18.57
CA ALA A 50 -6.10 -12.97 17.17
C ALA A 50 -6.04 -11.47 16.80
N LEU A 51 -6.95 -10.65 17.35
CA LEU A 51 -6.90 -9.19 17.21
C LEU A 51 -5.67 -8.58 17.88
N ASP A 52 -5.30 -9.07 19.06
CA ASP A 52 -4.06 -8.63 19.75
C ASP A 52 -2.81 -8.98 18.92
N SER A 53 -2.79 -10.17 18.32
CA SER A 53 -1.74 -10.57 17.39
C SER A 53 -1.66 -9.65 16.17
N ILE A 54 -2.79 -9.36 15.52
CA ILE A 54 -2.83 -8.43 14.37
C ILE A 54 -2.31 -7.05 14.76
N LYS A 55 -2.71 -6.54 15.93
CA LYS A 55 -2.24 -5.26 16.43
C LYS A 55 -0.71 -5.25 16.60
N SER A 56 -0.15 -6.30 17.19
CA SER A 56 1.31 -6.43 17.33
C SER A 56 2.01 -6.42 15.96
N TYR A 57 1.47 -7.12 14.96
CA TYR A 57 2.04 -7.08 13.60
C TYR A 57 1.89 -5.71 12.94
N TYR A 58 0.77 -5.02 13.16
CA TYR A 58 0.57 -3.66 12.67
C TYR A 58 1.61 -2.70 13.26
N ASP A 59 1.85 -2.78 14.56
CA ASP A 59 2.85 -1.96 15.24
C ASP A 59 4.27 -2.24 14.69
N LEU A 60 4.60 -3.51 14.42
CA LEU A 60 5.88 -3.87 13.77
C LEU A 60 6.02 -3.32 12.35
N THR A 61 4.92 -3.10 11.62
CA THR A 61 5.00 -2.45 10.31
C THR A 61 5.36 -0.97 10.40
N ALA A 62 5.05 -0.32 11.53
CA ALA A 62 5.41 1.08 11.76
C ALA A 62 6.92 1.27 12.00
N ASP A 63 7.62 0.23 12.46
CA ASP A 63 9.07 0.24 12.65
C ASP A 63 9.86 0.28 11.33
N SER A 64 9.21 -0.04 10.20
CA SER A 64 9.85 -0.09 8.89
C SER A 64 9.14 0.73 7.83
N ASN A 65 9.84 1.75 7.32
CA ASN A 65 9.35 2.57 6.21
C ASN A 65 9.13 1.77 4.90
N ALA A 66 9.64 0.53 4.82
CA ALA A 66 9.52 -0.29 3.62
C ALA A 66 8.05 -0.55 3.22
N TYR A 67 7.15 -0.70 4.19
CA TYR A 67 5.72 -0.90 3.94
C TYR A 67 5.12 0.31 3.25
N ILE A 68 5.28 1.50 3.84
CA ILE A 68 4.77 2.77 3.28
C ILE A 68 5.37 3.03 1.90
N VAL A 69 6.69 2.87 1.75
CA VAL A 69 7.37 3.07 0.47
C VAL A 69 6.84 2.11 -0.59
N SER A 70 6.67 0.83 -0.27
CA SER A 70 6.17 -0.16 -1.22
C SER A 70 4.75 0.15 -1.71
N MET A 71 3.89 0.68 -0.84
CA MET A 71 2.54 1.11 -1.20
C MET A 71 2.55 2.34 -2.11
N VAL A 72 3.39 3.34 -1.82
CA VAL A 72 3.51 4.53 -2.67
C VAL A 72 4.06 4.19 -4.06
N LEU A 73 4.98 3.23 -4.14
CA LEU A 73 5.58 2.78 -5.40
C LEU A 73 4.65 1.89 -6.24
N ASP A 74 3.61 1.31 -5.65
CA ASP A 74 2.64 0.51 -6.40
C ASP A 74 1.86 1.40 -7.38
N PRO A 75 1.96 1.18 -8.71
CA PRO A 75 1.28 2.01 -9.69
C PRO A 75 -0.25 1.91 -9.63
N CYS A 76 -0.80 0.83 -9.07
CA CYS A 76 -2.23 0.59 -8.98
C CYS A 76 -2.89 1.34 -7.82
N SER A 77 -2.24 1.40 -6.65
CA SER A 77 -2.81 2.04 -5.45
C SER A 77 -2.17 3.38 -5.09
N LYS A 78 -0.87 3.59 -5.37
CA LYS A 78 -0.10 4.80 -5.06
C LYS A 78 -0.43 5.38 -3.67
N LEU A 79 -1.11 6.53 -3.64
CA LEU A 79 -1.53 7.24 -2.44
C LEU A 79 -3.03 7.10 -2.15
N GLU A 80 -3.76 6.43 -3.04
CA GLU A 80 -5.21 6.29 -2.94
C GLU A 80 -5.62 5.54 -1.67
N TYR A 81 -4.82 4.56 -1.27
CA TYR A 81 -5.05 3.84 -0.01
C TYR A 81 -4.98 4.77 1.20
N PHE A 82 -3.93 5.59 1.29
CA PHE A 82 -3.75 6.53 2.40
C PHE A 82 -4.83 7.62 2.37
N ALA A 83 -5.18 8.11 1.17
CA ALA A 83 -6.24 9.10 0.99
C ALA A 83 -7.61 8.63 1.53
N LYS A 84 -7.91 7.34 1.38
CA LYS A 84 -9.20 6.74 1.80
C LYS A 84 -9.22 6.32 3.27
N ASN A 85 -8.10 5.81 3.79
CA ASN A 85 -8.09 5.14 5.09
C ASN A 85 -7.43 5.97 6.21
N TRP A 86 -6.57 6.93 5.87
CA TRP A 86 -5.80 7.69 6.86
C TRP A 86 -6.23 9.16 6.91
N ASN A 87 -5.97 9.83 8.03
CA ASN A 87 -6.19 11.26 8.17
C ASN A 87 -5.11 12.07 7.43
N LEU A 88 -5.37 13.36 7.21
CA LEU A 88 -4.49 14.24 6.42
C LEU A 88 -3.08 14.34 7.04
N ASP A 89 -2.99 14.32 8.37
CA ASP A 89 -1.71 14.38 9.10
C ASP A 89 -0.86 13.14 8.82
N LEU A 90 -1.43 11.93 8.92
CA LEU A 90 -0.72 10.68 8.62
C LEU A 90 -0.36 10.57 7.14
N GLN A 91 -1.22 11.05 6.24
CA GLN A 91 -0.92 11.11 4.80
C GLN A 91 0.30 12.00 4.51
N THR A 92 0.36 13.17 5.15
CA THR A 92 1.48 14.11 5.00
C THR A 92 2.76 13.50 5.55
N SER A 93 2.69 12.89 6.75
CA SER A 93 3.82 12.20 7.37
C SER A 93 4.36 11.04 6.50
N ALA A 94 3.48 10.26 5.89
CA ALA A 94 3.87 9.17 4.99
C ALA A 94 4.58 9.71 3.74
N LEU A 95 4.05 10.80 3.15
CA LEU A 95 4.65 11.46 2.00
C LEU A 95 6.02 12.04 2.31
N ASP A 96 6.16 12.72 3.45
CA ASP A 96 7.44 13.29 3.89
C ASP A 96 8.47 12.18 4.14
N THR A 97 8.05 11.06 4.74
CA THR A 97 8.92 9.90 4.93
C THR A 97 9.45 9.35 3.59
N VAL A 98 8.57 9.21 2.59
CA VAL A 98 8.98 8.72 1.26
C VAL A 98 9.89 9.72 0.54
N LYS A 99 9.54 11.01 0.59
CA LYS A 99 10.30 12.08 -0.09
C LYS A 99 11.65 12.32 0.57
N GLU A 100 11.66 12.67 1.85
CA GLU A 100 12.86 13.16 2.55
C GLU A 100 13.79 12.02 2.96
N VAL A 101 13.25 11.00 3.63
CA VAL A 101 14.09 9.96 4.26
C VAL A 101 14.61 8.95 3.23
N GLN A 102 13.80 8.63 2.23
CA GLN A 102 14.12 7.56 1.27
C GLN A 102 14.60 8.13 -0.06
N PHE A 103 13.86 9.03 -0.68
CA PHE A 103 14.21 9.51 -2.02
C PHE A 103 15.34 10.55 -2.00
N CYS A 104 15.20 11.64 -1.23
CA CYS A 104 16.21 12.70 -1.16
C CYS A 104 17.55 12.20 -0.62
N ALA A 105 17.54 11.49 0.52
CA ALA A 105 18.77 10.95 1.10
C ALA A 105 19.51 10.00 0.14
N ARG A 106 18.78 9.07 -0.50
CA ARG A 106 19.39 8.12 -1.45
C ARG A 106 19.83 8.81 -2.74
N TYR A 107 19.08 9.81 -3.19
CA TYR A 107 19.43 10.58 -4.37
C TYR A 107 20.73 11.37 -4.16
N ILE A 108 20.88 12.03 -3.01
CA ILE A 108 22.11 12.73 -2.63
C ILE A 108 23.28 11.76 -2.52
N GLU A 109 23.07 10.55 -1.97
CA GLU A 109 24.13 9.53 -1.88
C GLU A 109 24.62 9.06 -3.27
N ILE A 110 23.69 8.86 -4.21
CA ILE A 110 24.01 8.35 -5.56
C ILE A 110 24.64 9.43 -6.44
N TYR A 111 24.14 10.66 -6.36
CA TYR A 111 24.50 11.73 -7.30
C TYR A 111 25.35 12.85 -6.70
N GLY A 112 25.53 12.90 -5.38
CA GLY A 112 26.20 13.99 -4.70
C GLY A 112 25.47 15.32 -4.86
N ASP A 113 26.20 16.40 -5.12
CA ASP A 113 25.62 17.68 -5.55
C ASP A 113 25.21 17.62 -7.04
N ALA A 114 24.30 18.51 -7.45
CA ALA A 114 23.45 18.42 -8.65
C ALA A 114 24.16 18.22 -10.01
N ASP A 115 25.49 18.27 -10.09
CA ASP A 115 26.28 18.13 -11.31
C ASP A 115 26.31 16.69 -11.87
N THR A 116 26.13 15.66 -11.03
CA THR A 116 26.12 14.25 -11.48
C THR A 116 24.72 13.70 -11.73
N ALA A 117 23.69 14.48 -11.41
CA ALA A 117 22.30 14.08 -11.54
C ALA A 117 21.87 13.93 -13.02
N PRO A 118 21.14 12.88 -13.41
CA PRO A 118 20.54 12.79 -14.72
C PRO A 118 19.52 13.93 -14.88
N GLN A 119 19.86 14.94 -15.67
CA GLN A 119 18.93 16.02 -15.99
C GLN A 119 17.69 15.43 -16.64
N GLN A 120 16.53 15.62 -16.01
CA GLN A 120 15.24 15.32 -16.64
C GLN A 120 15.17 16.12 -17.94
N LYS A 121 15.31 15.42 -19.08
CA LYS A 121 15.06 16.03 -20.39
C LYS A 121 13.62 16.55 -20.35
N LYS A 122 13.45 17.86 -20.59
CA LYS A 122 12.12 18.49 -20.73
C LYS A 122 11.25 17.56 -21.58
N ALA A 123 10.12 17.14 -21.04
CA ALA A 123 9.25 16.17 -21.68
C ALA A 123 8.97 16.61 -23.12
N GLY A 124 9.55 15.88 -24.08
CA GLY A 124 9.10 15.96 -25.47
C GLY A 124 7.62 15.62 -25.49
N HIS A 125 6.87 16.28 -26.38
CA HIS A 125 5.43 16.11 -26.55
C HIS A 125 5.10 14.60 -26.53
N ARG A 126 4.39 14.15 -25.48
CA ARG A 126 4.06 12.73 -25.34
C ARG A 126 3.23 12.33 -26.57
N SER A 127 3.63 11.24 -27.23
CA SER A 127 2.89 10.72 -28.38
C SER A 127 1.42 10.52 -28.01
N SER A 128 0.51 11.04 -28.84
CA SER A 128 -0.96 10.91 -28.69
C SER A 128 -1.43 9.48 -28.41
N LYS A 129 -0.65 8.46 -28.83
CA LYS A 129 -0.93 7.06 -28.56
C LYS A 129 -0.86 6.68 -27.08
N ILE A 130 0.03 7.30 -26.30
CA ILE A 130 0.15 7.04 -24.86
C ILE A 130 -0.98 7.71 -24.08
N CYS A 131 -1.44 8.90 -24.50
CA CYS A 131 -2.58 9.56 -23.86
C CYS A 131 -3.87 8.73 -23.99
N ARG A 132 -4.13 8.15 -25.17
CA ARG A 132 -5.31 7.28 -25.39
C ARG A 132 -5.37 6.03 -24.50
N LEU A 133 -4.23 5.53 -24.04
CA LEU A 133 -4.17 4.32 -23.21
C LEU A 133 -4.66 4.58 -21.77
N PHE A 134 -4.61 5.82 -21.30
CA PHE A 134 -5.11 6.22 -19.98
C PHE A 134 -6.54 6.78 -20.01
N GLU A 135 -7.12 7.00 -21.19
CA GLU A 135 -8.48 7.54 -21.37
C GLU A 135 -9.57 6.45 -21.43
N VAL A 136 -9.20 5.16 -21.34
CA VAL A 136 -10.17 4.05 -21.36
C VAL A 136 -10.37 3.50 -19.94
N SER A 137 -11.09 4.24 -19.10
CA SER A 137 -11.81 3.73 -17.92
C SER A 137 -12.65 4.86 -17.32
N ASP A 138 -13.76 5.22 -17.96
CA ASP A 138 -14.87 5.94 -17.30
C ASP A 138 -16.15 5.99 -18.17
N GLU A 139 -16.54 4.87 -18.79
CA GLU A 139 -17.85 4.77 -19.46
C GLU A 139 -18.52 3.45 -19.11
N GLU A 140 -18.93 3.31 -17.85
CA GLU A 140 -20.23 2.70 -17.53
C GLU A 140 -20.61 3.03 -16.08
N ASN A 141 -21.56 3.96 -15.90
CA ASN A 141 -22.72 3.81 -15.02
C ASN A 141 -23.30 5.19 -14.64
N LYS A 142 -24.43 5.58 -15.25
CA LYS A 142 -25.66 5.99 -14.52
C LYS A 142 -26.86 6.20 -15.48
N PRO A 143 -28.11 6.17 -14.96
CA PRO A 143 -29.25 5.51 -15.59
C PRO A 143 -30.34 6.46 -16.10
N ALA A 144 -31.22 5.94 -16.95
CA ALA A 144 -32.68 6.09 -16.92
C ALA A 144 -33.33 5.01 -17.80
#